data_AF-A0A3N9N203-F1
#
_entry.id   AF-A0A3N9N203-F1
#
_cell.length_a   1.000
_cell.length_b   1.000
_cell.length_c   1.000
_cell.angle_alpha   90.00
_cell.angle_beta   90.00
_cell.angle_gamma   90.00
#
_symmetry.space_group_name_H-M   'P 1'
#
loop_
_entity.id
_entity.type
_entity.pdbx_description
1 polymer ?
#
loop_
_entity_poly.entity_id
_entity_poly.type
_entity_poly.pdbx_seq_one_letter_code
_entity_poly.pdbx_strand_id
1 'polypeptide(L)'
;MTASRRTIPSCSSVDQLIERLSTEVVAATERIHMLQTEAAKVFLGQEQRLMQFVTLAERIHTILQPRIKAFTKVNVFKDIQQDVSLELRGPEARGFHGRTITLSVPSSDACPGKIELSFRLGHDGPIENAIMDFRLEIIPIFIEYDSHDQLVIPIDNPSEGAIATWIDDKLVGFTRTYFEMYFTEQYQKQSFEMDPVMNIRFPRAFAAGAKEYQGQTYHFYTKESFQAFEKAPSEYVDNPLYHPVACILRK
;
A
#
# COMPACT_ATOMS: atom_id res chain seq x y z
N MET A 1 -79.92 51.43 40.86
CA MET A 1 -79.23 52.07 39.70
C MET A 1 -77.84 51.50 39.63
N THR A 2 -77.65 50.65 38.63
CA THR A 2 -76.50 49.80 38.32
C THR A 2 -75.52 50.57 37.44
N ALA A 3 -74.23 50.54 37.79
CA ALA A 3 -73.16 50.90 36.86
C ALA A 3 -72.00 49.90 37.04
N SER A 4 -72.12 48.77 36.33
CA SER A 4 -71.06 47.78 36.19
C SER A 4 -70.06 48.30 35.15
N ARG A 5 -68.88 48.75 35.59
CA ARG A 5 -67.76 49.08 34.71
C ARG A 5 -67.10 47.77 34.27
N ARG A 6 -67.28 47.44 32.99
CA ARG A 6 -66.49 46.39 32.31
C ARG A 6 -65.05 46.85 32.19
N THR A 7 -64.16 46.21 32.93
CA THR A 7 -62.72 46.27 32.72
C THR A 7 -62.43 45.58 31.39
N ILE A 8 -61.89 46.34 30.44
CA ILE A 8 -61.43 45.82 29.15
C ILE A 8 -60.11 45.07 29.42
N PRO A 9 -60.04 43.75 29.21
CA PRO A 9 -58.75 43.07 29.17
C PRO A 9 -58.12 43.29 27.79
N SER A 10 -56.83 42.96 27.65
CA SER A 10 -56.20 42.66 26.35
C SER A 10 -55.44 43.79 25.62
N CYS A 11 -54.39 44.31 26.25
CA CYS A 11 -53.11 44.52 25.54
C CYS A 11 -51.94 43.77 26.20
N SER A 12 -52.01 43.48 27.49
CA SER A 12 -50.89 42.90 28.27
C SER A 12 -50.46 41.48 27.89
N SER A 13 -51.30 40.67 27.24
CA SER A 13 -50.95 39.26 26.96
C SER A 13 -50.07 39.07 25.73
N VAL A 14 -50.19 39.94 24.72
CA VAL A 14 -49.41 39.83 23.48
C VAL A 14 -48.02 40.43 23.70
N ASP A 15 -47.92 41.56 24.40
CA ASP A 15 -46.64 42.20 24.72
C ASP A 15 -45.75 41.30 25.60
N GLN A 16 -46.33 40.63 26.60
CA GLN A 16 -45.63 39.63 27.42
C GLN A 16 -45.12 38.44 26.61
N LEU A 17 -45.89 38.01 25.60
CA LEU A 17 -45.44 36.94 24.69
C LEU A 17 -44.27 37.42 23.82
N ILE A 18 -44.36 38.63 23.26
CA ILE A 18 -43.30 39.22 22.43
C ILE A 18 -42.00 39.37 23.24
N GLU A 19 -42.07 39.82 24.49
CA GLU A 19 -40.90 39.97 25.37
C GLU A 19 -40.24 38.62 25.67
N ARG A 20 -41.05 37.60 25.99
CA ARG A 20 -40.56 36.23 26.23
C ARG A 20 -39.92 35.63 24.98
N LEU A 21 -40.54 35.81 23.82
CA LEU A 21 -39.98 35.35 22.53
C LEU A 21 -38.68 36.08 22.21
N SER A 22 -38.61 37.39 22.42
CA SER A 22 -37.41 38.18 22.17
C SER A 22 -36.25 37.73 23.07
N THR A 23 -36.54 37.46 24.35
CA THR A 23 -35.55 36.93 25.30
C THR A 23 -35.03 35.57 24.88
N GLU A 24 -35.92 34.65 24.46
CA GLU A 24 -35.50 33.33 23.98
C GLU A 24 -34.68 33.41 22.68
N VAL A 25 -35.04 34.31 21.76
CA VAL A 25 -34.28 34.54 20.52
C VAL A 25 -32.88 35.09 20.83
N VAL A 26 -32.76 36.05 21.75
CA VAL A 26 -31.45 36.57 22.19
C VAL A 26 -30.62 35.45 22.81
N ALA A 27 -31.18 34.68 23.75
CA ALA A 27 -30.47 33.57 24.39
C ALA A 27 -30.07 32.45 23.40
N ALA A 28 -30.91 32.16 22.40
CA ALA A 28 -30.58 31.23 21.32
C ALA A 28 -29.45 31.79 20.42
N THR A 29 -29.50 33.07 20.09
CA THR A 29 -28.47 33.74 19.27
C THR A 29 -27.11 33.74 19.96
N GLU A 30 -27.07 34.04 21.26
CA GLU A 30 -25.84 33.95 22.07
C GLU A 30 -25.27 32.54 22.11
N ARG A 31 -26.12 31.51 22.30
CA ARG A 31 -25.72 30.10 22.23
C ARG A 31 -25.12 29.75 20.87
N ILE A 32 -25.75 30.18 19.77
CA ILE A 32 -25.23 29.97 18.41
C ILE A 32 -23.86 30.64 18.24
N HIS A 33 -23.70 31.89 18.69
CA HIS A 33 -22.43 32.60 18.58
C HIS A 33 -21.30 31.92 19.38
N MET A 34 -21.60 31.41 20.58
CA MET A 34 -20.63 30.63 21.37
C MET A 34 -20.19 29.36 20.63
N LEU A 35 -21.15 28.61 20.07
CA LEU A 35 -20.85 27.39 19.29
C LEU A 35 -20.02 27.71 18.03
N GLN A 36 -20.34 28.80 17.34
CA GLN A 36 -19.56 29.26 16.17
C GLN A 36 -18.13 29.67 16.55
N THR A 37 -17.96 30.37 17.66
CA THR A 37 -16.64 30.77 18.17
C THR A 37 -15.80 29.56 18.54
N GLU A 38 -16.40 28.57 19.20
CA GLU A 38 -15.70 27.34 19.57
C GLU A 38 -15.33 26.49 18.35
N ALA A 39 -16.27 26.35 17.40
CA ALA A 39 -16.01 25.69 16.12
C ALA A 39 -14.86 26.36 15.35
N ALA A 40 -14.78 27.69 15.35
CA ALA A 40 -13.69 28.43 14.72
C ALA A 40 -12.33 28.15 15.38
N LYS A 41 -12.26 28.07 16.71
CA LYS A 41 -11.02 27.71 17.43
C LYS A 41 -10.57 26.28 17.10
N VAL A 42 -11.50 25.33 17.11
CA VAL A 42 -11.22 23.93 16.75
C VAL A 42 -10.70 23.85 15.32
N PHE A 43 -11.34 24.55 14.38
CA PHE A 43 -10.91 24.61 12.99
C PHE A 43 -9.48 25.16 12.83
N LEU A 44 -9.15 26.27 13.48
CA LEU A 44 -7.81 26.85 13.44
C LEU A 44 -6.75 25.90 14.03
N GLY A 45 -7.09 25.20 15.12
CA GLY A 45 -6.22 24.18 15.70
C GLY A 45 -5.96 23.00 14.74
N GLN A 46 -7.00 22.56 14.02
CA GLN A 46 -6.88 21.51 13.01
C GLN A 46 -6.05 21.96 11.80
N GLU A 47 -6.20 23.20 11.33
CA GLU A 47 -5.37 23.74 10.24
C GLU A 47 -3.88 23.73 10.64
N GLN A 48 -3.57 24.14 11.88
CA GLN A 48 -2.19 24.09 12.37
C GLN A 48 -1.63 22.67 12.40
N ARG A 49 -2.38 21.70 12.90
CA ARG A 49 -1.98 20.28 12.92
C ARG A 49 -1.82 19.71 11.52
N LEU A 50 -2.69 20.08 10.58
CA LEU A 50 -2.58 19.67 9.19
C LEU A 50 -1.28 20.18 8.57
N MET A 51 -0.87 21.42 8.82
CA MET A 51 0.43 21.93 8.34
C MET A 51 1.61 21.15 8.93
N GLN A 52 1.54 20.78 10.22
CA GLN A 52 2.55 19.93 10.86
C GLN A 52 2.60 18.54 10.21
N PHE A 53 1.44 17.95 9.94
CA PHE A 53 1.33 16.68 9.22
C PHE A 53 1.97 16.77 7.83
N VAL A 54 1.65 17.80 7.01
CA VAL A 54 2.26 17.96 5.68
C VAL A 54 3.78 18.03 5.77
N THR A 55 4.30 18.79 6.74
CA THR A 55 5.75 18.89 6.98
C THR A 55 6.36 17.54 7.36
N LEU A 56 5.71 16.79 8.25
CA LEU A 56 6.13 15.44 8.63
C LEU A 56 6.06 14.47 7.45
N ALA A 57 5.03 14.58 6.60
CA ALA A 57 4.86 13.70 5.47
C ALA A 57 5.98 13.84 4.43
N GLU A 58 6.46 15.06 4.18
CA GLU A 58 7.64 15.25 3.34
C GLU A 58 8.90 14.68 4.00
N ARG A 59 9.08 14.83 5.32
CA ARG A 59 10.20 14.19 6.04
C ARG A 59 10.16 12.67 5.90
N ILE A 60 9.01 12.04 6.13
CA ILE A 60 8.83 10.58 5.95
C ILE A 60 9.14 10.19 4.51
N HIS A 61 8.69 10.98 3.52
CA HIS A 61 9.03 10.71 2.12
C HIS A 61 10.54 10.75 1.85
N THR A 62 11.27 11.71 2.45
CA THR A 62 12.74 11.76 2.33
C THR A 62 13.44 10.56 2.97
N ILE A 63 12.82 9.90 3.94
CA ILE A 63 13.31 8.65 4.56
C ILE A 63 12.99 7.45 3.66
N LEU A 64 11.76 7.37 3.13
CA LEU A 64 11.24 6.24 2.37
C LEU A 64 11.86 6.14 0.96
N GLN A 65 11.94 7.26 0.23
CA GLN A 65 12.36 7.26 -1.16
C GLN A 65 13.78 6.72 -1.41
N PRO A 66 14.84 7.05 -0.63
CA PRO A 66 16.16 6.45 -0.83
C PRO A 66 16.17 4.94 -0.53
N ARG A 67 15.32 4.45 0.37
CA ARG A 67 15.20 3.01 0.68
C ARG A 67 14.54 2.25 -0.46
N ILE A 68 13.46 2.77 -1.01
CA ILE A 68 12.83 2.21 -2.22
C ILE A 68 13.84 2.19 -3.37
N LYS A 69 14.60 3.27 -3.59
CA LYS A 69 15.66 3.31 -4.61
C LYS A 69 16.79 2.31 -4.35
N ALA A 70 17.14 2.05 -3.10
CA ALA A 70 18.15 1.05 -2.76
C ALA A 70 17.60 -0.37 -2.98
N PHE A 71 16.34 -0.59 -2.60
CA PHE A 71 15.62 -1.84 -2.78
C PHE A 71 15.53 -2.24 -4.26
N THR A 72 15.16 -1.32 -5.14
CA THR A 72 15.08 -1.57 -6.59
C THR A 72 16.44 -1.66 -7.28
N LYS A 73 17.55 -1.38 -6.60
CA LYS A 73 18.90 -1.66 -7.15
C LYS A 73 19.32 -3.12 -6.97
N VAL A 74 18.63 -3.88 -6.13
CA VAL A 74 18.89 -5.31 -5.98
C VAL A 74 18.43 -6.02 -7.26
N ASN A 75 19.30 -6.87 -7.84
CA ASN A 75 19.11 -7.43 -9.19
C ASN A 75 17.73 -8.06 -9.44
N VAL A 76 17.14 -8.73 -8.44
CA VAL A 76 15.82 -9.38 -8.57
C VAL A 76 14.65 -8.41 -8.56
N PHE A 77 14.87 -7.16 -8.16
CA PHE A 77 13.84 -6.12 -7.97
C PHE A 77 14.01 -4.91 -8.91
N LYS A 78 14.97 -4.97 -9.84
CA LYS A 78 15.27 -3.88 -10.78
C LYS A 78 14.11 -3.50 -11.71
N ASP A 79 13.24 -4.46 -11.98
CA ASP A 79 12.11 -4.31 -12.91
C ASP A 79 10.82 -3.92 -12.18
N ILE A 80 10.85 -3.77 -10.84
CA ILE A 80 9.70 -3.30 -10.06
C ILE A 80 9.31 -1.91 -10.52
N GLN A 81 8.02 -1.76 -10.83
CA GLN A 81 7.44 -0.48 -11.22
C GLN A 81 6.95 0.26 -9.98
N GLN A 82 7.35 1.53 -9.87
CA GLN A 82 6.89 2.42 -8.81
C GLN A 82 5.77 3.33 -9.35
N ASP A 83 4.63 3.34 -8.66
CA ASP A 83 3.55 4.31 -8.84
C ASP A 83 3.40 5.16 -7.58
N VAL A 84 3.05 6.44 -7.74
CA VAL A 84 2.85 7.37 -6.63
C VAL A 84 1.53 8.10 -6.84
N SER A 85 0.61 7.95 -5.89
CA SER A 85 -0.67 8.66 -5.85
C SER A 85 -0.74 9.57 -4.63
N LEU A 86 -1.38 10.73 -4.82
CA LEU A 86 -1.61 11.72 -3.77
C LEU A 86 -3.09 11.75 -3.42
N GLU A 87 -3.40 11.68 -2.13
CA GLU A 87 -4.76 11.86 -1.62
C GLU A 87 -4.98 13.34 -1.31
N LEU A 88 -5.68 14.01 -2.23
CA LEU A 88 -6.09 15.40 -2.06
C LEU A 88 -7.55 15.45 -1.62
N ARG A 89 -7.86 16.22 -0.57
CA ARG A 89 -9.24 16.54 -0.18
C ARG A 89 -9.41 18.05 -0.01
N GLY A 90 -10.65 18.50 -0.20
CA GLY A 90 -11.04 19.92 -0.15
C GLY A 90 -10.99 20.61 -1.52
N PRO A 91 -11.24 21.93 -1.57
CA PRO A 91 -11.12 22.73 -2.79
C PRO A 91 -9.72 22.54 -3.40
N GLU A 92 -9.68 22.51 -4.74
CA GLU A 92 -8.72 21.87 -5.67
C GLU A 92 -7.19 22.01 -5.43
N ALA A 93 -6.72 22.68 -4.37
CA ALA A 93 -5.30 22.86 -4.07
C ALA A 93 -4.90 22.85 -2.58
N ARG A 94 -5.80 22.57 -1.62
CA ARG A 94 -5.57 22.92 -0.20
C ARG A 94 -5.35 21.82 0.84
N GLY A 95 -5.41 20.54 0.53
CA GLY A 95 -5.17 19.52 1.55
C GLY A 95 -4.45 18.31 0.99
N PHE A 96 -3.13 18.26 1.13
CA PHE A 96 -2.44 16.98 1.12
C PHE A 96 -2.91 16.21 2.37
N HIS A 97 -3.63 15.11 2.17
CA HIS A 97 -4.10 14.24 3.27
C HIS A 97 -3.37 12.90 3.28
N GLY A 98 -2.70 12.56 2.20
CA GLY A 98 -1.89 11.36 2.16
C GLY A 98 -1.15 11.13 0.85
N ARG A 99 -0.26 10.15 0.89
CA ARG A 99 0.55 9.68 -0.23
C ARG A 99 0.58 8.17 -0.20
N THR A 100 0.32 7.54 -1.33
CA THR A 100 0.54 6.11 -1.49
C THR A 100 1.64 5.89 -2.49
N ILE A 101 2.64 5.10 -2.11
CA ILE A 101 3.66 4.59 -3.02
C ILE A 101 3.39 3.10 -3.22
N THR A 102 3.14 2.69 -4.45
CA THR A 102 2.90 1.30 -4.84
C THR A 102 4.08 0.79 -5.64
N LEU A 103 4.55 -0.40 -5.31
CA LEU A 103 5.61 -1.16 -5.97
C LEU A 103 4.98 -2.42 -6.57
N SER A 104 4.90 -2.49 -7.88
CA SER A 104 4.32 -3.62 -8.62
C SER A 104 5.44 -4.48 -9.21
N VAL A 105 5.44 -5.77 -8.89
CA VAL A 105 6.35 -6.73 -9.51
C VAL A 105 5.75 -7.14 -10.86
N PRO A 106 6.47 -6.95 -11.99
CA PRO A 106 5.99 -7.41 -13.28
C PRO A 106 5.79 -8.93 -13.29
N SER A 107 4.73 -9.36 -13.97
CA SER A 107 4.53 -10.79 -14.24
C SER A 107 5.69 -11.30 -15.10
N SER A 108 6.20 -12.48 -14.75
CA SER A 108 7.25 -13.17 -15.49
C SER A 108 7.08 -14.68 -15.35
N ASP A 109 7.79 -15.46 -16.15
CA ASP A 109 7.81 -16.92 -16.02
C ASP A 109 8.24 -17.40 -14.62
N ALA A 110 9.06 -16.59 -13.95
CA ALA A 110 9.55 -16.85 -12.59
C ALA A 110 8.53 -16.46 -11.51
N CYS A 111 7.61 -15.55 -11.83
CA CYS A 111 6.58 -15.04 -10.92
C CYS A 111 5.28 -14.76 -11.69
N PRO A 112 4.44 -15.79 -11.90
CA PRO A 112 3.21 -15.64 -12.68
C PRO A 112 2.12 -14.88 -11.93
N GLY A 113 2.23 -14.76 -10.61
CA GLY A 113 1.26 -14.05 -9.77
C GLY A 113 1.38 -12.53 -9.84
N LYS A 114 0.26 -11.84 -9.57
CA LYS A 114 0.26 -10.40 -9.30
C LYS A 114 0.84 -10.19 -7.90
N ILE A 115 1.88 -9.37 -7.79
CA ILE A 115 2.46 -8.98 -6.50
C ILE A 115 2.52 -7.45 -6.44
N GLU A 116 1.86 -6.87 -5.45
CA GLU A 116 1.88 -5.44 -5.17
C GLU A 116 2.21 -5.18 -3.71
N LEU A 117 3.16 -4.30 -3.49
CA LEU A 117 3.54 -3.77 -2.19
C LEU A 117 3.19 -2.28 -2.15
N SER A 118 2.55 -1.81 -1.09
CA SER A 118 2.20 -0.39 -0.95
C SER A 118 2.51 0.16 0.43
N PHE A 119 2.97 1.41 0.45
CA PHE A 119 3.12 2.25 1.64
C PHE A 119 2.17 3.44 1.49
N ARG A 120 1.16 3.51 2.35
CA ARG A 120 0.22 4.61 2.39
C ARG A 120 0.45 5.43 3.65
N LEU A 121 0.77 6.70 3.48
CA LEU A 121 0.88 7.67 4.56
C LEU A 121 -0.39 8.52 4.60
N GLY A 122 -1.03 8.61 5.76
CA GLY A 122 -2.14 9.52 6.03
C GLY A 122 -2.08 10.05 7.47
N HIS A 123 -3.19 10.58 7.97
CA HIS A 123 -3.33 11.01 9.36
C HIS A 123 -4.64 10.47 9.97
N ASP A 124 -4.72 10.44 11.29
CA ASP A 124 -5.96 10.12 12.01
C ASP A 124 -6.97 11.29 11.98
N GLY A 125 -8.20 11.06 12.45
CA GLY A 125 -9.26 12.08 12.42
C GLY A 125 -8.88 13.38 13.12
N PRO A 126 -8.36 13.33 14.37
CA PRO A 126 -7.91 14.51 15.12
C PRO A 126 -6.59 15.14 14.63
N ILE A 127 -5.89 14.50 13.67
CA ILE A 127 -4.57 14.90 13.17
C ILE A 127 -3.54 14.99 14.30
N GLU A 128 -3.54 13.99 15.18
CA GLU A 128 -2.56 13.84 16.25
C GLU A 128 -1.43 12.90 15.83
N ASN A 129 -1.74 11.98 14.92
CA ASN A 129 -0.81 10.99 14.43
C ASN A 129 -0.80 10.96 12.91
N ALA A 130 0.41 10.85 12.35
CA ALA A 130 0.57 10.31 11.01
C ALA A 130 0.49 8.78 11.07
N ILE A 131 -0.15 8.18 10.09
CA ILE A 131 -0.39 6.75 10.01
C ILE A 131 0.27 6.25 8.74
N MET A 132 1.26 5.37 8.86
CA MET A 132 1.88 4.70 7.73
C MET A 132 1.39 3.25 7.65
N ASP A 133 0.53 2.98 6.69
CA ASP A 133 0.01 1.65 6.39
C ASP A 133 0.92 0.95 5.39
N PHE A 134 1.32 -0.27 5.71
CA PHE A 134 1.92 -1.22 4.77
C PHE A 134 0.85 -2.19 4.30
N ARG A 135 0.84 -2.50 3.00
CA ARG A 135 0.01 -3.56 2.45
C ARG A 135 0.76 -4.35 1.38
N LEU A 136 0.77 -5.66 1.51
CA LEU A 136 1.28 -6.62 0.54
C LEU A 136 0.09 -7.44 -0.01
N GLU A 137 -0.02 -7.50 -1.32
CA GLU A 137 -1.02 -8.28 -2.04
C GLU A 137 -0.32 -9.25 -2.99
N ILE A 138 -0.60 -10.54 -2.82
CA ILE A 138 -0.11 -11.63 -3.69
C ILE A 138 -1.33 -12.38 -4.20
N ILE A 139 -1.48 -12.52 -5.52
CA ILE A 139 -2.59 -13.25 -6.14
C ILE A 139 -2.06 -14.21 -7.21
N PRO A 140 -2.41 -15.51 -7.16
CA PRO A 140 -3.17 -16.21 -6.09
C PRO A 140 -2.37 -16.37 -4.79
N ILE A 141 -3.02 -16.71 -3.67
CA ILE A 141 -2.36 -16.93 -2.36
C ILE A 141 -2.16 -18.44 -2.11
N PHE A 142 -0.91 -18.87 -1.96
CA PHE A 142 -0.55 -20.25 -1.59
C PHE A 142 0.41 -20.33 -0.40
N ILE A 143 0.81 -19.19 0.16
CA ILE A 143 1.67 -19.08 1.35
C ILE A 143 1.03 -18.14 2.36
N GLU A 144 1.34 -18.34 3.64
CA GLU A 144 1.03 -17.37 4.68
C GLU A 144 2.05 -16.23 4.66
N TYR A 145 1.59 -15.00 4.83
CA TYR A 145 2.43 -13.81 4.90
C TYR A 145 1.72 -12.67 5.61
N ASP A 146 2.49 -11.73 6.14
CA ASP A 146 1.99 -10.48 6.71
C ASP A 146 1.50 -9.55 5.59
N SER A 147 0.20 -9.59 5.30
CA SER A 147 -0.39 -8.78 4.22
C SER A 147 -0.63 -7.33 4.59
N HIS A 148 -0.61 -6.99 5.89
CA HIS A 148 -0.86 -5.65 6.38
C HIS A 148 -0.12 -5.40 7.70
N ASP A 149 0.38 -4.18 7.87
CA ASP A 149 0.84 -3.65 9.16
C ASP A 149 0.69 -2.13 9.18
N GLN A 150 0.73 -1.52 10.36
CA GLN A 150 0.56 -0.08 10.53
C GLN A 150 1.57 0.49 11.53
N LEU A 151 2.17 1.62 11.18
CA LEU A 151 2.98 2.43 12.09
C LEU A 151 2.24 3.72 12.43
N VAL A 152 2.02 3.95 13.72
CA VAL A 152 1.47 5.20 14.26
C VAL A 152 2.62 6.12 14.67
N ILE A 153 2.62 7.34 14.15
CA ILE A 153 3.71 8.31 14.29
C ILE A 153 3.15 9.58 14.92
N PRO A 154 3.47 9.89 16.19
CA PRO A 154 3.05 11.14 16.81
C PRO A 154 3.59 12.34 16.03
N ILE A 155 2.71 13.28 15.66
CA ILE A 155 3.09 14.45 14.85
C ILE A 155 4.05 15.37 15.61
N ASP A 156 3.87 15.49 16.92
CA ASP A 156 4.65 16.39 17.77
C ASP A 156 6.07 15.89 18.05
N ASN A 157 6.30 14.57 18.01
CA ASN A 157 7.60 13.97 18.32
C ASN A 157 7.87 12.71 17.48
N PRO A 158 8.08 12.87 16.17
CA PRO A 158 8.32 11.74 15.28
C PRO A 158 9.73 11.17 15.49
N SER A 159 9.82 9.85 15.69
CA SER A 159 11.11 9.14 15.72
C SER A 159 11.51 8.70 14.32
N GLU A 160 12.37 9.48 13.66
CA GLU A 160 12.85 9.16 12.30
C GLU A 160 13.56 7.80 12.23
N GLY A 161 14.32 7.46 13.28
CA GLY A 161 14.99 6.16 13.39
C GLY A 161 13.99 4.99 13.43
N ALA A 162 12.91 5.12 14.20
CA ALA A 162 11.89 4.08 14.26
C ALA A 162 11.14 3.93 12.93
N ILE A 163 10.84 5.05 12.26
CA ILE A 163 10.21 5.06 10.93
C ILE A 163 11.11 4.36 9.90
N ALA A 164 12.40 4.70 9.89
CA ALA A 164 13.40 4.09 9.04
C ALA A 164 13.48 2.57 9.26
N THR A 165 13.66 2.13 10.51
CA THR A 165 13.75 0.71 10.86
C THR A 165 12.49 -0.04 10.45
N TRP A 166 11.31 0.50 10.72
CA TRP A 166 10.06 -0.13 10.32
C TRP A 166 9.95 -0.30 8.79
N ILE A 167 10.32 0.71 8.00
CA ILE A 167 10.34 0.60 6.52
C ILE A 167 11.33 -0.49 6.08
N ASP A 168 12.53 -0.49 6.66
CA ASP A 168 13.57 -1.46 6.34
C ASP A 168 13.09 -2.90 6.65
N ASP A 169 12.44 -3.10 7.80
CA ASP A 169 11.85 -4.38 8.19
C ASP A 169 10.76 -4.84 7.23
N LYS A 170 9.91 -3.92 6.73
CA LYS A 170 8.88 -4.22 5.73
C LYS A 170 9.45 -4.61 4.38
N LEU A 171 10.50 -3.95 3.92
CA LEU A 171 11.18 -4.32 2.66
C LEU A 171 11.89 -5.67 2.78
N VAL A 172 12.52 -5.95 3.93
CA VAL A 172 13.13 -7.26 4.21
C VAL A 172 12.06 -8.35 4.32
N GLY A 173 10.94 -8.08 5.01
CA GLY A 173 9.81 -9.00 5.11
C GLY A 173 9.25 -9.36 3.73
N PHE A 174 9.00 -8.35 2.89
CA PHE A 174 8.60 -8.56 1.50
C PHE A 174 9.61 -9.43 0.74
N THR A 175 10.92 -9.17 0.88
CA THR A 175 11.97 -9.96 0.21
C THR A 175 11.89 -11.43 0.61
N ARG A 176 11.70 -11.73 1.91
CA ARG A 176 11.55 -13.10 2.39
C ARG A 176 10.32 -13.78 1.78
N THR A 177 9.17 -13.11 1.82
CA THR A 177 7.93 -13.63 1.23
C THR A 177 8.07 -13.87 -0.28
N TYR A 178 8.71 -12.94 -0.99
CA TYR A 178 8.98 -13.08 -2.42
C TYR A 178 9.81 -14.34 -2.74
N PHE A 179 10.86 -14.59 -1.95
CA PHE A 179 11.67 -15.79 -2.16
C PHE A 179 10.97 -17.07 -1.74
N GLU A 180 10.13 -17.04 -0.70
CA GLU A 180 9.32 -18.20 -0.29
C GLU A 180 8.40 -18.70 -1.42
N MET A 181 7.92 -17.78 -2.27
CA MET A 181 7.12 -18.14 -3.45
C MET A 181 7.90 -19.01 -4.45
N TYR A 182 9.23 -18.89 -4.52
CA TYR A 182 10.03 -19.77 -5.39
C TYR A 182 10.13 -21.20 -4.86
N PHE A 183 10.03 -21.38 -3.55
CA PHE A 183 10.10 -22.69 -2.90
C PHE A 183 8.72 -23.36 -2.77
N THR A 184 7.65 -22.64 -3.07
CA THR A 184 6.28 -23.14 -3.00
C THR A 184 5.84 -23.73 -4.33
N GLU A 185 5.66 -25.06 -4.37
CA GLU A 185 5.36 -25.82 -5.58
C GLU A 185 4.16 -25.28 -6.37
N GLN A 186 3.13 -24.79 -5.69
CA GLN A 186 1.90 -24.26 -6.28
C GLN A 186 2.16 -23.09 -7.22
N TYR A 187 3.13 -22.23 -6.90
CA TYR A 187 3.54 -21.13 -7.78
C TYR A 187 4.43 -21.60 -8.94
N GLN A 188 5.10 -22.75 -8.79
CA GLN A 188 6.06 -23.27 -9.76
C GLN A 188 5.48 -24.32 -10.71
N LYS A 189 4.24 -24.79 -10.51
CA LYS A 189 3.66 -25.95 -11.26
C LYS A 189 3.84 -25.89 -12.78
N GLN A 190 3.78 -24.70 -13.37
CA GLN A 190 3.91 -24.48 -14.82
C GLN A 190 5.33 -24.06 -15.25
N SER A 191 6.23 -23.85 -14.30
CA SER A 191 7.56 -23.28 -14.53
C SER A 191 8.68 -24.28 -14.22
N PHE A 192 8.40 -25.57 -14.07
CA PHE A 192 9.46 -26.57 -13.91
C PHE A 192 10.08 -26.95 -15.25
N GLU A 193 11.40 -27.00 -15.28
CA GLU A 193 12.22 -27.44 -16.41
C GLU A 193 13.01 -28.68 -16.05
N MET A 194 13.45 -29.41 -17.08
CA MET A 194 14.41 -30.50 -16.95
C MET A 194 15.80 -29.99 -17.34
N ASP A 195 16.80 -30.20 -16.48
CA ASP A 195 18.21 -30.00 -16.86
C ASP A 195 18.62 -31.17 -17.76
N PRO A 196 18.96 -30.95 -19.04
CA PRO A 196 19.21 -32.04 -19.98
C PRO A 196 20.53 -32.79 -19.69
N VAL A 197 21.44 -32.19 -18.92
CA VAL A 197 22.73 -32.82 -18.55
C VAL A 197 22.59 -33.62 -17.26
N MET A 198 21.93 -33.04 -16.26
CA MET A 198 21.79 -33.67 -14.94
C MET A 198 20.55 -34.58 -14.84
N ASN A 199 19.62 -34.47 -15.78
CA ASN A 199 18.33 -35.15 -15.77
C ASN A 199 17.54 -34.94 -14.47
N ILE A 200 17.54 -33.71 -13.95
CA ILE A 200 16.78 -33.31 -12.76
C ILE A 200 15.72 -32.29 -13.13
N ARG A 201 14.59 -32.35 -12.44
CA ARG A 201 13.51 -31.37 -12.57
C ARG A 201 13.70 -30.25 -11.56
N PHE A 202 13.65 -29.00 -11.99
CA PHE A 202 13.84 -27.85 -11.12
C PHE A 202 12.99 -26.65 -11.57
N PRO A 203 12.61 -25.72 -10.67
CA PRO A 203 11.95 -24.49 -11.07
C PRO A 203 12.84 -23.66 -12.00
N ARG A 204 12.32 -23.18 -13.14
CA ARG A 204 13.03 -22.36 -14.12
C ARG A 204 13.71 -21.14 -13.50
N ALA A 205 13.10 -20.58 -12.44
CA ALA A 205 13.65 -19.47 -11.66
C ALA A 205 15.03 -19.78 -11.02
N PHE A 206 15.35 -21.06 -10.82
CA PHE A 206 16.64 -21.51 -10.28
C PHE A 206 17.67 -21.83 -11.37
N ALA A 207 17.37 -21.56 -12.64
CA ALA A 207 18.31 -21.79 -13.72
C ALA A 207 19.57 -20.93 -13.56
N ALA A 208 20.73 -21.57 -13.49
CA ALA A 208 22.03 -20.94 -13.51
C ALA A 208 22.44 -20.45 -14.91
N GLY A 209 21.78 -20.95 -15.96
CA GLY A 209 21.98 -20.53 -17.34
C GLY A 209 20.85 -21.04 -18.25
N ALA A 210 20.76 -20.46 -19.44
CA ALA A 210 19.86 -20.92 -20.50
C ALA A 210 20.56 -20.83 -21.86
N LYS A 211 20.28 -21.78 -22.75
CA LYS A 211 20.86 -21.85 -24.09
C LYS A 211 19.78 -22.19 -25.12
N GLU A 212 19.73 -21.42 -26.20
CA GLU A 212 18.96 -21.80 -27.38
C GLU A 212 19.77 -22.78 -28.22
N TYR A 213 19.16 -23.93 -28.56
CA TYR A 213 19.73 -24.94 -29.44
C TYR A 213 18.62 -25.57 -30.28
N GLN A 214 18.79 -25.58 -31.60
CA GLN A 214 17.78 -26.08 -32.56
C GLN A 214 16.38 -25.45 -32.39
N GLY A 215 16.31 -24.16 -32.03
CA GLY A 215 15.05 -23.43 -31.85
C GLY A 215 14.31 -23.71 -30.53
N GLN A 216 14.91 -24.49 -29.63
CA GLN A 216 14.41 -24.71 -28.26
C GLN A 216 15.35 -24.07 -27.25
N THR A 217 14.80 -23.38 -26.25
CA THR A 217 15.58 -22.90 -25.09
C THR A 217 15.65 -24.01 -24.04
N TYR A 218 16.87 -24.35 -23.63
CA TYR A 218 17.18 -25.28 -22.55
C TYR A 218 17.63 -24.50 -21.33
N HIS A 219 17.20 -24.95 -20.14
CA HIS A 219 17.57 -24.37 -18.87
C HIS A 219 18.45 -25.33 -18.08
N PHE A 220 19.38 -24.76 -17.31
CA PHE A 220 20.40 -25.54 -16.60
C PHE A 220 20.40 -25.16 -15.13
N TYR A 221 20.33 -26.16 -14.26
CA TYR A 221 20.30 -25.96 -12.82
C TYR A 221 21.64 -25.47 -12.27
N THR A 222 22.76 -25.86 -12.92
CA THR A 222 24.12 -25.51 -12.49
C THR A 222 24.91 -24.87 -13.64
N LYS A 223 25.98 -24.14 -13.31
CA LYS A 223 26.86 -23.58 -14.34
C LYS A 223 27.64 -24.68 -15.04
N GLU A 224 27.93 -25.75 -14.32
CA GLU A 224 28.65 -26.93 -14.79
C GLU A 224 27.83 -27.68 -15.84
N SER A 225 26.52 -27.88 -15.61
CA SER A 225 25.62 -28.47 -16.61
C SER A 225 25.48 -27.59 -17.84
N PHE A 226 25.33 -26.27 -17.66
CA PHE A 226 25.33 -25.32 -18.78
C PHE A 226 26.61 -25.43 -19.62
N GLN A 227 27.79 -25.41 -19.00
CA GLN A 227 29.07 -25.50 -19.71
C GLN A 227 29.30 -26.86 -20.37
N ALA A 228 28.84 -27.95 -19.76
CA ALA A 228 28.90 -29.28 -20.35
C ALA A 228 28.04 -29.36 -21.61
N PHE A 229 26.82 -28.82 -21.55
CA PHE A 229 25.93 -28.71 -22.70
C PHE A 229 26.53 -27.86 -23.81
N GLU A 230 27.12 -26.69 -23.51
CA GLU A 230 27.72 -25.83 -24.53
C GLU A 230 28.85 -26.52 -25.32
N LYS A 231 29.57 -27.46 -24.70
CA LYS A 231 30.64 -28.21 -25.36
C LYS A 231 30.13 -29.28 -26.32
N ALA A 232 29.00 -29.92 -25.99
CA ALA A 232 28.45 -31.03 -26.77
C ALA A 232 26.91 -31.12 -26.67
N PRO A 233 26.14 -30.16 -27.24
CA PRO A 233 24.68 -30.13 -27.08
C PRO A 233 23.98 -31.40 -27.60
N SER A 234 24.45 -31.95 -28.72
CA SER A 234 23.89 -33.13 -29.36
C SER A 234 23.93 -34.39 -28.48
N GLU A 235 24.90 -34.50 -27.55
CA GLU A 235 25.00 -35.64 -26.64
C GLU A 235 23.83 -35.74 -25.66
N TYR A 236 23.22 -34.59 -25.34
CA TYR A 236 22.13 -34.49 -24.35
C TYR A 236 20.75 -34.38 -25.00
N VAL A 237 20.67 -33.85 -26.22
CA VAL A 237 19.38 -33.62 -26.92
C VAL A 237 19.05 -34.72 -27.92
N ASP A 238 20.03 -35.24 -28.65
CA ASP A 238 19.79 -36.17 -29.77
C ASP A 238 19.77 -37.64 -29.33
N ASN A 239 19.96 -37.91 -28.02
CA ASN A 239 19.95 -39.26 -27.48
C ASN A 239 18.52 -39.69 -27.11
N PRO A 240 17.88 -40.63 -27.86
CA PRO A 240 16.48 -41.00 -27.67
C PRO A 240 16.18 -41.69 -26.33
N LEU A 241 17.22 -42.05 -25.55
CA LEU A 241 17.07 -42.59 -24.20
C LEU A 241 16.72 -41.52 -23.14
N TYR A 242 16.76 -40.23 -23.48
CA TYR A 242 16.55 -39.12 -22.55
C TYR A 242 15.44 -38.14 -22.94
N HIS A 243 14.58 -38.49 -23.92
CA HIS A 243 13.39 -37.68 -24.17
C HIS A 243 12.44 -37.75 -22.97
N PRO A 244 12.15 -36.63 -22.28
CA PRO A 244 10.98 -36.57 -21.43
C PRO A 244 9.80 -36.78 -22.37
N VAL A 245 8.92 -37.73 -22.04
CA VAL A 245 7.68 -37.98 -22.77
C VAL A 245 6.96 -36.64 -22.94
N ALA A 246 7.08 -36.05 -24.13
CA ALA A 246 6.35 -34.85 -24.49
C ALA A 246 4.87 -35.22 -24.30
N CYS A 247 4.23 -34.52 -23.38
CA CYS A 247 2.83 -34.73 -23.07
C CYS A 247 2.02 -34.40 -24.35
N ILE A 248 1.67 -35.45 -25.09
CA ILE A 248 0.67 -35.39 -26.15
C ILE A 248 -0.66 -35.18 -25.43
N LEU A 249 -1.01 -33.92 -25.15
CA LEU A 249 -2.39 -33.51 -24.92
C LEU A 249 -2.80 -32.60 -26.07
N ARG A 250 -3.06 -33.24 -27.20
CA ARG A 250 -4.06 -32.76 -28.16
C ARG A 250 -5.45 -33.05 -27.57
N LYS A 251 -6.16 -32.01 -27.15
CA LYS A 251 -7.53 -31.67 -27.59
C LYS A 251 -8.01 -30.42 -26.89
#